data_AF-C1EC53-F1
#
_entry.id   AF-C1EC53-F1
#
_cell.length_a   1.000
_cell.length_b   1.000
_cell.length_c   1.000
_cell.angle_alpha   90.00
_cell.angle_beta   90.00
_cell.angle_gamma   90.00
#
_symmetry.space_group_name_H-M   'P 1'
#
loop_
_entity.id
_entity.type
_entity.pdbx_description
1 polymer ?
#
loop_
_entity_poly.entity_id
_entity_poly.type
_entity_poly.pdbx_seq_one_letter_code
_entity_poly.pdbx_strand_id
1 'polypeptide(L)'
;MSRDSQRHDKLEALLAAELDSDAGLAKQTQINLAKDLILRGCGVDDPSMLSEDFQYCTPYADPLSKDDYVAAMRAIDLKGAFPGGSLNARHFRVQWDSKVRGQSYKVWCRTQFKGMHRGTLFFGRAIPATGKTVVGAPEIMSLTFNDRGKCERITAEYVVDASEGNTGGWGGIRGIMHAIGHPVPAPWTLHGKLCKTFPALMAWTDTTTLWAINAALFASITTGFGRPAVAAEAVQTPAPKGTSRTTKANKIAKIAHLPEELLPK
;
A
#
# COMPACT_ATOMS: atom_id res chain seq x y z
N MET A 1 24.54 -33.38 -30.23
CA MET A 1 23.49 -32.42 -29.84
C MET A 1 24.11 -31.40 -28.90
N SER A 2 23.86 -30.09 -29.11
CA SER A 2 24.39 -29.01 -28.26
C SER A 2 23.77 -29.08 -26.85
N ARG A 3 24.53 -28.69 -25.80
CA ARG A 3 24.01 -28.55 -24.42
C ARG A 3 22.76 -27.68 -24.35
N ASP A 4 22.62 -26.71 -25.25
CA ASP A 4 21.46 -25.82 -25.30
C ASP A 4 20.22 -26.51 -25.88
N SER A 5 20.38 -27.42 -26.84
CA SER A 5 19.29 -28.27 -27.35
C SER A 5 18.82 -29.23 -26.26
N GLN A 6 19.75 -29.89 -25.56
CA GLN A 6 19.40 -30.79 -24.45
C GLN A 6 18.74 -30.05 -23.28
N ARG A 7 19.12 -28.79 -23.03
CA ARG A 7 18.48 -27.94 -22.02
C ARG A 7 17.09 -27.50 -22.46
N HIS A 8 16.89 -27.19 -23.74
CA HIS A 8 15.58 -26.85 -24.30
C HIS A 8 14.64 -28.06 -24.28
N ASP A 9 15.09 -29.22 -24.74
CA ASP A 9 14.33 -30.47 -24.73
C ASP A 9 13.99 -30.91 -23.29
N LYS A 10 14.91 -30.68 -22.34
CA LYS A 10 14.65 -30.90 -20.91
C LYS A 10 13.66 -29.88 -20.34
N LEU A 11 13.68 -28.64 -20.80
CA LEU A 11 12.70 -27.61 -20.41
C LEU A 11 11.33 -27.90 -21.00
N GLU A 12 11.23 -28.34 -22.25
CA GLU A 12 9.96 -28.76 -22.87
C GLU A 12 9.42 -30.03 -22.22
N ALA A 13 10.27 -30.99 -21.88
CA ALA A 13 9.86 -32.19 -21.13
C ALA A 13 9.40 -31.84 -19.70
N LEU A 14 10.05 -30.89 -19.02
CA LEU A 14 9.57 -30.37 -17.73
C LEU A 14 8.26 -29.59 -17.90
N LEU A 15 8.10 -28.81 -18.96
CA LEU A 15 6.88 -28.04 -19.26
C LEU A 15 5.70 -28.96 -19.60
N ALA A 16 5.96 -30.07 -20.28
CA ALA A 16 4.99 -31.11 -20.60
C ALA A 16 4.65 -32.00 -19.40
N ALA A 17 5.61 -32.21 -18.48
CA ALA A 17 5.39 -32.92 -17.21
C ALA A 17 4.71 -32.05 -16.13
N GLU A 18 4.69 -30.72 -16.27
CA GLU A 18 4.11 -29.79 -15.29
C GLU A 18 2.60 -29.52 -15.50
N LEU A 19 1.91 -30.40 -16.26
CA LEU A 19 0.47 -30.35 -16.50
C LEU A 19 -0.21 -31.71 -16.29
N ASP A 20 0.12 -32.40 -15.20
CA ASP A 20 -0.93 -33.10 -14.46
C ASP A 20 -1.50 -32.10 -13.46
N SER A 21 -2.60 -31.43 -13.84
CA SER A 21 -3.40 -30.67 -12.89
C SER A 21 -4.17 -31.65 -12.01
N ASP A 22 -3.49 -32.24 -11.03
CA ASP A 22 -4.15 -32.83 -9.88
C ASP A 22 -4.98 -31.74 -9.20
N ALA A 23 -6.31 -31.94 -9.16
CA ALA A 23 -7.32 -31.09 -8.53
C ALA A 23 -7.15 -29.56 -8.74
N GLY A 24 -7.28 -29.07 -9.98
CA GLY A 24 -7.31 -27.62 -10.23
C GLY A 24 -7.61 -27.21 -11.68
N LEU A 25 -7.91 -25.92 -11.90
CA LEU A 25 -8.11 -25.35 -13.25
C LEU A 25 -6.81 -25.38 -14.06
N ALA A 26 -6.89 -25.70 -15.36
CA ALA A 26 -5.75 -25.67 -16.26
C ALA A 26 -5.09 -24.28 -16.31
N LYS A 27 -3.75 -24.25 -16.44
CA LYS A 27 -2.93 -23.02 -16.46
C LYS A 27 -3.46 -21.95 -17.42
N GLN A 28 -3.77 -22.37 -18.66
CA GLN A 28 -4.25 -21.45 -19.68
C GLN A 28 -5.65 -20.91 -19.35
N THR A 29 -6.50 -21.74 -18.75
CA THR A 29 -7.83 -21.34 -18.28
C THR A 29 -7.71 -20.25 -17.23
N GLN A 30 -6.82 -20.41 -16.24
CA GLN A 30 -6.59 -19.37 -15.22
C GLN A 30 -6.10 -18.05 -15.82
N ILE A 31 -5.19 -18.09 -16.81
CA ILE A 31 -4.73 -16.89 -17.51
C ILE A 31 -5.88 -16.20 -18.26
N ASN A 32 -6.76 -16.97 -18.91
CA ASN A 32 -7.89 -16.42 -19.64
C ASN A 32 -8.92 -15.79 -18.70
N LEU A 33 -9.21 -16.45 -17.57
CA LEU A 33 -10.07 -15.90 -16.51
C LEU A 33 -9.49 -14.60 -15.93
N ALA A 34 -8.18 -14.57 -15.69
CA ALA A 34 -7.49 -13.36 -15.23
C ALA A 34 -7.63 -12.19 -16.21
N LYS A 35 -7.47 -12.44 -17.52
CA LYS A 35 -7.64 -11.40 -18.54
C LYS A 35 -9.08 -10.90 -18.59
N ASP A 36 -10.07 -11.79 -18.59
CA ASP A 36 -11.49 -11.40 -18.62
C ASP A 36 -11.88 -10.60 -17.38
N LEU A 37 -11.43 -11.03 -16.19
CA LEU A 37 -11.66 -10.32 -14.93
C LEU A 37 -11.11 -8.90 -14.97
N ILE A 38 -9.86 -8.71 -15.45
CA ILE A 38 -9.23 -7.39 -15.57
C ILE A 38 -9.99 -6.51 -16.58
N LEU A 39 -10.41 -7.08 -17.72
CA LEU A 39 -11.19 -6.35 -18.74
C LEU A 39 -12.53 -5.85 -18.20
N ARG A 40 -13.16 -6.63 -17.30
CA ARG A 40 -14.42 -6.29 -16.60
C ARG A 40 -14.21 -5.48 -15.33
N GLY A 41 -13.17 -4.63 -15.32
CA GLY A 41 -12.88 -3.73 -14.21
C GLY A 41 -12.56 -4.47 -12.90
N CYS A 42 -11.83 -5.59 -12.99
CA CYS A 42 -11.47 -6.44 -11.85
C CYS A 42 -12.69 -7.01 -11.08
N GLY A 43 -13.81 -7.25 -11.78
CA GLY A 43 -15.03 -7.81 -11.20
C GLY A 43 -16.02 -6.77 -10.65
N VAL A 44 -15.75 -5.48 -10.84
CA VAL A 44 -16.67 -4.40 -10.43
C VAL A 44 -17.87 -4.29 -11.39
N ASP A 45 -17.65 -4.50 -12.68
CA ASP A 45 -18.71 -4.50 -13.69
C ASP A 45 -19.58 -5.75 -13.60
N ASP A 46 -18.97 -6.88 -13.26
CA ASP A 46 -19.64 -8.17 -13.09
C ASP A 46 -19.22 -8.84 -11.76
N PRO A 47 -19.90 -8.52 -10.65
CA PRO A 47 -19.60 -9.10 -9.35
C PRO A 47 -19.84 -10.61 -9.25
N SER A 48 -20.51 -11.22 -10.24
CA SER A 48 -20.75 -12.68 -10.25
C SER A 48 -19.46 -13.49 -10.46
N MET A 49 -18.43 -12.85 -11.02
CA MET A 49 -17.09 -13.41 -11.20
C MET A 49 -16.31 -13.54 -9.90
N LEU A 50 -16.74 -12.85 -8.83
CA LEU A 50 -16.12 -12.89 -7.50
C LEU A 50 -16.79 -13.97 -6.65
N SER A 51 -15.98 -14.77 -5.93
CA SER A 51 -16.50 -15.74 -4.96
C SER A 51 -17.17 -15.03 -3.78
N GLU A 52 -17.98 -15.75 -3.00
CA GLU A 52 -18.62 -15.17 -1.81
C GLU A 52 -17.58 -14.81 -0.73
N ASP A 53 -16.53 -15.62 -0.59
CA ASP A 53 -15.42 -15.39 0.34
C ASP A 53 -14.30 -14.49 -0.24
N PHE A 54 -14.64 -13.65 -1.22
CA PHE A 54 -13.66 -12.84 -1.93
C PHE A 54 -12.94 -11.85 -1.00
N GLN A 55 -11.62 -11.70 -1.22
CA GLN A 55 -10.79 -10.72 -0.52
C GLN A 55 -9.99 -9.84 -1.49
N TYR A 56 -10.09 -8.51 -1.32
CA TYR A 56 -9.18 -7.56 -1.95
C TYR A 56 -8.11 -7.12 -0.96
N CYS A 57 -6.83 -7.35 -1.28
CA CYS A 57 -5.71 -7.04 -0.40
C CYS A 57 -4.76 -6.03 -1.03
N THR A 58 -4.38 -5.02 -0.26
CA THR A 58 -3.38 -4.01 -0.65
C THR A 58 -2.34 -3.87 0.46
N PRO A 59 -1.16 -3.30 0.19
CA PRO A 59 -0.17 -3.05 1.24
C PRO A 59 -0.57 -1.92 2.20
N TYR A 60 -1.68 -1.22 1.96
CA TYR A 60 -2.04 0.03 2.63
C TYR A 60 -3.27 -0.07 3.54
N ALA A 61 -4.09 -1.10 3.37
CA ALA A 61 -5.36 -1.25 4.06
C ALA A 61 -5.58 -2.71 4.46
N ASP A 62 -6.47 -2.90 5.45
CA ASP A 62 -6.95 -4.22 5.82
C ASP A 62 -7.72 -4.85 4.63
N PRO A 63 -7.72 -6.19 4.49
CA PRO A 63 -8.43 -6.85 3.40
C PRO A 63 -9.91 -6.47 3.35
N LEU A 64 -10.42 -6.14 2.17
CA LEU A 64 -11.83 -5.80 1.95
C LEU A 64 -12.61 -7.05 1.54
N SER A 65 -13.85 -7.14 2.03
CA SER A 65 -14.85 -8.12 1.57
C SER A 65 -15.31 -7.80 0.15
N LYS A 66 -16.04 -8.74 -0.49
CA LYS A 66 -16.67 -8.54 -1.80
C LYS A 66 -17.52 -7.28 -1.87
N ASP A 67 -18.42 -7.11 -0.92
CA ASP A 67 -19.39 -6.01 -0.93
C ASP A 67 -18.70 -4.67 -0.71
N ASP A 68 -17.76 -4.61 0.24
CA ASP A 68 -16.98 -3.41 0.52
C ASP A 68 -16.10 -3.02 -0.68
N TYR A 69 -15.48 -4.01 -1.33
CA TYR A 69 -14.65 -3.81 -2.51
C TYR A 69 -15.46 -3.21 -3.67
N VAL A 70 -16.61 -3.81 -4.00
CA VAL A 70 -17.45 -3.34 -5.11
C VAL A 70 -18.02 -1.96 -4.79
N ALA A 71 -18.46 -1.72 -3.55
CA ALA A 71 -18.95 -0.43 -3.12
C ALA A 71 -17.86 0.65 -3.22
N ALA A 72 -16.65 0.37 -2.73
CA ALA A 72 -15.52 1.31 -2.78
C ALA A 72 -15.10 1.64 -4.21
N MET A 73 -14.97 0.63 -5.08
CA MET A 73 -14.55 0.86 -6.47
C MET A 73 -15.61 1.61 -7.29
N ARG A 74 -16.90 1.35 -7.05
CA ARG A 74 -18.00 2.13 -7.67
C ARG A 74 -18.04 3.55 -7.14
N ALA A 75 -17.81 3.75 -5.85
CA ALA A 75 -17.77 5.08 -5.25
C ALA A 75 -16.63 5.93 -5.82
N ILE A 76 -15.49 5.33 -6.20
CA ILE A 76 -14.38 6.05 -6.82
C ILE A 76 -14.70 6.50 -8.26
N ASP A 77 -15.48 5.70 -8.99
CA ASP A 77 -15.81 5.87 -10.41
C ASP A 77 -14.59 6.19 -11.29
N LEU A 78 -13.63 5.27 -11.28
CA LEU A 78 -12.39 5.46 -12.04
C LEU A 78 -12.63 5.57 -13.56
N LYS A 79 -13.66 4.90 -14.07
CA LYS A 79 -14.03 4.94 -15.49
C LYS A 79 -14.59 6.31 -15.89
N GLY A 80 -15.45 6.90 -15.05
CA GLY A 80 -15.94 8.26 -15.25
C GLY A 80 -14.82 9.30 -15.15
N ALA A 81 -13.92 9.16 -14.17
CA ALA A 81 -12.80 10.09 -13.97
C ALA A 81 -11.76 10.06 -15.11
N PHE A 82 -11.49 8.88 -15.68
CA PHE A 82 -10.48 8.66 -16.72
C PHE A 82 -11.11 8.02 -17.97
N PRO A 83 -11.91 8.78 -18.75
CA PRO A 83 -12.49 8.26 -19.98
C PRO A 83 -11.39 7.90 -20.98
N GLY A 84 -11.34 6.63 -21.38
CA GLY A 84 -10.27 6.06 -22.21
C GLY A 84 -8.99 5.69 -21.45
N GLY A 85 -9.01 5.69 -20.12
CA GLY A 85 -7.94 5.14 -19.29
C GLY A 85 -7.80 3.63 -19.51
N SER A 86 -6.56 3.15 -19.54
CA SER A 86 -6.22 1.75 -19.75
C SER A 86 -5.39 1.21 -18.60
N LEU A 87 -5.79 0.08 -18.04
CA LEU A 87 -4.94 -0.73 -17.16
C LEU A 87 -4.23 -1.79 -18.02
N ASN A 88 -2.95 -1.56 -18.32
CA ASN A 88 -2.19 -2.49 -19.14
C ASN A 88 -1.69 -3.65 -18.28
N ALA A 89 -2.29 -4.84 -18.44
CA ALA A 89 -1.84 -6.07 -17.80
C ALA A 89 -0.96 -6.90 -18.74
N ARG A 90 0.24 -7.28 -18.30
CA ARG A 90 1.25 -8.01 -19.08
C ARG A 90 1.94 -9.08 -18.23
N HIS A 91 2.70 -9.96 -18.88
CA HIS A 91 3.53 -10.98 -18.23
C HIS A 91 2.76 -11.90 -17.28
N PHE A 92 1.64 -12.45 -17.77
CA PHE A 92 0.84 -13.40 -17.02
C PHE A 92 1.64 -14.68 -16.74
N ARG A 93 1.76 -15.04 -15.46
CA ARG A 93 2.41 -16.26 -15.02
C ARG A 93 1.55 -16.94 -13.96
N VAL A 94 1.25 -18.21 -14.18
CA VAL A 94 0.65 -19.05 -13.14
C VAL A 94 1.76 -19.64 -12.29
N GLN A 95 1.59 -19.54 -10.97
CA GLN A 95 2.51 -20.09 -9.99
C GLN A 95 1.74 -20.83 -8.92
N TRP A 96 2.22 -22.02 -8.57
CA TRP A 96 1.79 -22.72 -7.38
C TRP A 96 2.33 -22.03 -6.13
N ASP A 97 1.46 -21.65 -5.21
CA ASP A 97 1.89 -21.11 -3.91
C ASP A 97 1.87 -22.20 -2.83
N SER A 98 3.02 -22.85 -2.66
CA SER A 98 3.21 -23.91 -1.66
C SER A 98 3.29 -23.40 -0.22
N LYS A 99 3.34 -22.08 0.01
CA LYS A 99 3.61 -21.48 1.31
C LYS A 99 2.38 -20.84 1.96
N VAL A 100 1.25 -20.74 1.25
CA VAL A 100 -0.01 -20.24 1.79
C VAL A 100 -0.87 -21.40 2.30
N ARG A 101 -1.40 -21.26 3.53
CA ARG A 101 -2.37 -22.17 4.16
C ARG A 101 -3.65 -22.17 3.33
N GLY A 102 -3.71 -23.03 2.32
CA GLY A 102 -4.79 -23.07 1.33
C GLY A 102 -4.39 -23.63 -0.04
N GLN A 103 -3.08 -23.71 -0.34
CA GLN A 103 -2.51 -24.36 -1.54
C GLN A 103 -3.32 -24.09 -2.82
N SER A 104 -3.06 -22.95 -3.46
CA SER A 104 -3.75 -22.59 -4.70
C SER A 104 -2.80 -22.03 -5.76
N TYR A 105 -3.18 -22.24 -7.01
CA TYR A 105 -2.53 -21.56 -8.11
C TYR A 105 -2.88 -20.07 -8.10
N LYS A 106 -1.86 -19.25 -8.33
CA LYS A 106 -1.99 -17.80 -8.44
C LYS A 106 -1.56 -17.36 -9.81
N VAL A 107 -2.37 -16.50 -10.42
CA VAL A 107 -2.00 -15.80 -11.65
C VAL A 107 -1.37 -14.47 -11.26
N TRP A 108 -0.08 -14.34 -11.52
CA TRP A 108 0.67 -13.11 -11.37
C TRP A 108 0.68 -12.36 -12.69
N CYS A 109 0.50 -11.04 -12.65
CA CYS A 109 0.69 -10.18 -13.81
C CYS A 109 1.24 -8.82 -13.39
N ARG A 110 1.98 -8.18 -14.29
CA ARG A 110 2.39 -6.78 -14.15
C ARG A 110 1.26 -5.91 -14.69
N THR A 111 0.86 -4.90 -13.93
CA THR A 111 -0.12 -3.91 -14.35
C THR A 111 0.51 -2.52 -14.40
N GLN A 112 0.02 -1.68 -15.32
CA GLN A 112 0.40 -0.27 -15.38
C GLN A 112 -0.77 0.55 -15.91
N PHE A 113 -1.29 1.45 -15.07
CA PHE A 113 -2.38 2.34 -15.45
C PHE A 113 -1.87 3.52 -16.28
N LYS A 114 -2.63 3.91 -17.30
CA LYS A 114 -2.41 5.15 -18.05
C LYS A 114 -3.75 5.78 -18.40
N GLY A 115 -3.92 7.06 -18.11
CA GLY A 115 -5.16 7.77 -18.43
C GLY A 115 -5.06 9.26 -18.18
N MET A 116 -5.88 10.06 -18.85
CA MET A 116 -5.97 11.49 -18.60
C MET A 116 -7.21 11.82 -17.77
N HIS A 117 -7.03 12.61 -16.70
CA HIS A 117 -8.10 12.97 -15.78
C HIS A 117 -9.01 14.02 -16.42
N ARG A 118 -10.14 13.55 -16.98
CA ARG A 118 -11.11 14.37 -17.74
C ARG A 118 -12.50 14.40 -17.11
N GLY A 119 -12.82 13.45 -16.24
CA GLY A 119 -14.06 13.45 -15.46
C GLY A 119 -13.82 13.83 -14.00
N THR A 120 -14.88 13.77 -13.21
CA THR A 120 -14.82 13.97 -11.77
C THR A 120 -14.41 12.67 -11.09
N LEU A 121 -13.38 12.70 -10.25
CA LEU A 121 -12.98 11.59 -9.39
C LEU A 121 -13.57 11.77 -8.00
N PHE A 122 -14.06 10.69 -7.39
CA PHE A 122 -14.61 10.73 -6.04
C PHE A 122 -13.68 9.99 -5.07
N PHE A 123 -13.12 10.70 -4.10
CA PHE A 123 -12.28 10.09 -3.07
C PHE A 123 -12.40 10.88 -1.77
N GLY A 124 -13.43 10.57 -0.98
CA GLY A 124 -13.85 11.36 0.19
C GLY A 124 -14.44 12.73 -0.15
N ARG A 125 -14.07 13.31 -1.31
CA ARG A 125 -14.63 14.52 -1.93
C ARG A 125 -14.66 14.36 -3.45
N ALA A 126 -15.47 15.18 -4.11
CA ALA A 126 -15.43 15.33 -5.56
C ALA A 126 -14.17 16.12 -5.96
N ILE A 127 -13.40 15.58 -6.90
CA ILE A 127 -12.20 16.18 -7.45
C ILE A 127 -12.48 16.45 -8.92
N PRO A 128 -12.57 17.73 -9.35
CA PRO A 128 -12.86 18.06 -10.73
C PRO A 128 -11.71 17.65 -11.66
N ALA A 129 -12.03 17.49 -12.94
CA ALA A 129 -11.07 17.15 -13.97
C ALA A 129 -9.87 18.11 -13.96
N THR A 130 -8.67 17.56 -13.82
CA THR A 130 -7.42 18.37 -13.75
C THR A 130 -6.72 18.48 -15.10
N GLY A 131 -7.14 17.71 -16.11
CA GLY A 131 -6.48 17.63 -17.41
C GLY A 131 -5.10 16.95 -17.37
N LYS A 132 -4.65 16.46 -16.22
CA LYS A 132 -3.35 15.80 -16.08
C LYS A 132 -3.39 14.36 -16.58
N THR A 133 -2.34 13.95 -17.27
CA THR A 133 -2.14 12.55 -17.64
C THR A 133 -1.43 11.82 -16.51
N VAL A 134 -2.03 10.71 -16.08
CA VAL A 134 -1.45 9.78 -15.12
C VAL A 134 -0.72 8.69 -15.89
N VAL A 135 0.53 8.45 -15.51
CA VAL A 135 1.33 7.30 -15.91
C VAL A 135 1.68 6.57 -14.64
N GLY A 136 1.01 5.45 -14.40
CA GLY A 136 1.21 4.59 -13.25
C GLY A 136 2.62 4.05 -13.17
N ALA A 137 3.13 3.94 -11.95
CA ALA A 137 4.27 3.08 -11.70
C ALA A 137 3.91 1.62 -12.05
N PRO A 138 4.88 0.79 -12.47
CA PRO A 138 4.69 -0.63 -12.63
C PRO A 138 4.26 -1.29 -11.32
N GLU A 139 3.17 -2.05 -11.37
CA GLU A 139 2.64 -2.78 -10.21
C GLU A 139 2.60 -4.28 -10.48
N ILE A 140 2.75 -5.10 -9.45
CA ILE A 140 2.39 -6.53 -9.51
C ILE A 140 0.99 -6.75 -8.93
N MET A 141 0.18 -7.48 -9.69
CA MET A 141 -1.13 -7.97 -9.29
C MET A 141 -1.12 -9.50 -9.22
N SER A 142 -1.77 -10.06 -8.20
CA SER A 142 -2.03 -11.50 -8.11
C SER A 142 -3.52 -11.80 -8.04
N LEU A 143 -3.93 -12.84 -8.75
CA LEU A 143 -5.32 -13.30 -8.84
C LEU A 143 -5.37 -14.77 -8.45
N THR A 144 -6.26 -15.11 -7.53
CA THR A 144 -6.52 -16.50 -7.10
C THR A 144 -7.93 -16.89 -7.51
N PHE A 145 -8.10 -18.09 -8.06
CA PHE A 145 -9.39 -18.63 -8.50
C PHE A 145 -9.70 -19.93 -7.77
N ASN A 146 -10.99 -20.15 -7.49
CA ASN A 146 -11.47 -21.43 -7.00
C ASN A 146 -11.66 -22.44 -8.15
N ASP A 147 -12.01 -23.67 -7.77
CA ASP A 147 -12.36 -24.78 -8.68
C ASP A 147 -13.49 -24.44 -9.66
N ARG A 148 -14.42 -23.56 -9.27
CA ARG A 148 -15.52 -23.05 -10.11
C ARG A 148 -15.14 -21.88 -11.02
N GLY A 149 -13.88 -21.45 -11.01
CA GLY A 149 -13.40 -20.33 -11.83
C GLY A 149 -13.80 -18.94 -11.35
N LYS A 150 -14.35 -18.81 -10.13
CA LYS A 150 -14.58 -17.50 -9.49
C LYS A 150 -13.32 -17.00 -8.81
N CYS A 151 -13.09 -15.69 -8.83
CA CYS A 151 -11.96 -15.08 -8.17
C CYS A 151 -12.19 -15.02 -6.66
N GLU A 152 -11.28 -15.58 -5.88
CA GLU A 152 -11.31 -15.55 -4.42
C GLU A 152 -10.47 -14.43 -3.83
N ARG A 153 -9.44 -14.00 -4.55
CA ARG A 153 -8.51 -13.00 -4.01
C ARG A 153 -7.83 -12.21 -5.10
N ILE A 154 -7.81 -10.89 -4.90
CA ILE A 154 -7.02 -9.95 -5.70
C ILE A 154 -6.02 -9.29 -4.76
N THR A 155 -4.75 -9.30 -5.14
CA THR A 155 -3.75 -8.41 -4.54
C THR A 155 -3.32 -7.38 -5.57
N ALA A 156 -3.31 -6.11 -5.21
CA ALA A 156 -2.93 -5.02 -6.12
C ALA A 156 -2.15 -3.92 -5.37
N GLU A 157 -1.71 -2.88 -6.09
CA GLU A 157 -1.04 -1.71 -5.53
C GLU A 157 0.40 -1.94 -5.05
N TYR A 158 0.99 -3.10 -5.38
CA TYR A 158 2.39 -3.41 -5.08
C TYR A 158 3.32 -2.88 -6.18
N VAL A 159 3.91 -1.71 -5.94
CA VAL A 159 4.84 -1.07 -6.87
C VAL A 159 6.15 -1.84 -6.97
N VAL A 160 6.59 -2.10 -8.21
CA VAL A 160 7.83 -2.80 -8.54
C VAL A 160 8.99 -1.84 -8.74
N ASP A 161 8.72 -0.71 -9.39
CA ASP A 161 9.68 0.35 -9.63
C ASP A 161 9.02 1.71 -9.41
N ALA A 162 9.40 2.37 -8.32
CA ALA A 162 8.85 3.66 -7.94
C ALA A 162 9.41 4.84 -8.76
N SER A 163 10.48 4.61 -9.54
CA SER A 163 11.11 5.63 -10.38
C SER A 163 10.40 5.81 -11.73
N GLU A 164 9.61 4.81 -12.14
CA GLU A 164 8.79 4.88 -13.35
C GLU A 164 7.45 5.59 -13.11
N GLY A 165 7.02 6.41 -14.08
CA GLY A 165 5.73 7.09 -14.05
C GLY A 165 5.75 8.42 -13.27
N ASN A 166 4.56 8.94 -12.96
CA ASN A 166 4.38 10.22 -12.26
C ASN A 166 3.55 10.12 -10.97
N THR A 167 3.39 8.90 -10.45
CA THR A 167 2.59 8.61 -9.25
C THR A 167 3.36 8.79 -7.94
N GLY A 168 4.61 9.26 -7.99
CA GLY A 168 5.43 9.49 -6.79
C GLY A 168 5.79 8.20 -6.05
N GLY A 169 5.90 7.08 -6.78
CA GLY A 169 6.20 5.76 -6.20
C GLY A 169 5.03 5.04 -5.54
N TRP A 170 3.81 5.57 -5.67
CA TRP A 170 2.59 4.96 -5.14
C TRP A 170 1.84 4.16 -6.22
N GLY A 171 1.24 3.05 -5.79
CA GLY A 171 0.33 2.25 -6.60
C GLY A 171 -1.14 2.61 -6.40
N GLY A 172 -1.99 2.06 -7.26
CA GLY A 172 -3.44 2.18 -7.15
C GLY A 172 -3.97 3.61 -7.12
N ILE A 173 -5.08 3.82 -6.39
CA ILE A 173 -5.73 5.12 -6.31
C ILE A 173 -4.84 6.19 -5.67
N ARG A 174 -3.95 5.82 -4.75
CA ARG A 174 -3.00 6.76 -4.10
C ARG A 174 -2.01 7.32 -5.10
N GLY A 175 -1.52 6.48 -6.01
CA GLY A 175 -0.66 6.92 -7.11
C GLY A 175 -1.36 7.87 -8.07
N ILE A 176 -2.60 7.56 -8.43
CA ILE A 176 -3.44 8.41 -9.28
C ILE A 176 -3.65 9.78 -8.61
N MET A 177 -4.00 9.78 -7.33
CA MET A 177 -4.20 10.98 -6.52
C MET A 177 -2.95 11.86 -6.44
N HIS A 178 -1.77 11.26 -6.27
CA HIS A 178 -0.49 11.96 -6.34
C HIS A 178 -0.28 12.63 -7.72
N ALA A 179 -0.47 11.87 -8.81
CA ALA A 179 -0.25 12.35 -10.17
C ALA A 179 -1.19 13.51 -10.57
N ILE A 180 -2.44 13.51 -10.09
CA ILE A 180 -3.39 14.61 -10.36
C ILE A 180 -3.18 15.84 -9.45
N GLY A 181 -2.31 15.76 -8.44
CA GLY A 181 -1.98 16.88 -7.53
C GLY A 181 -2.78 16.91 -6.24
N HIS A 182 -3.40 15.79 -5.84
CA HIS A 182 -4.11 15.63 -4.57
C HIS A 182 -3.50 14.47 -3.75
N PRO A 183 -2.22 14.52 -3.37
CA PRO A 183 -1.55 13.39 -2.72
C PRO A 183 -2.25 12.98 -1.42
N VAL A 184 -2.38 11.67 -1.21
CA VAL A 184 -2.97 11.10 0.01
C VAL A 184 -1.86 10.76 1.01
N PRO A 185 -2.02 11.07 2.30
CA PRO A 185 -1.05 10.74 3.33
C PRO A 185 -0.75 9.24 3.41
N ALA A 186 0.53 8.89 3.59
CA ALA A 186 0.95 7.51 3.79
C ALA A 186 0.29 6.89 5.05
N PRO A 187 -0.27 5.66 4.99
CA PRO A 187 -1.06 5.09 6.08
C PRO A 187 -0.32 4.99 7.43
N TRP A 188 0.97 4.69 7.38
CA TRP A 188 1.81 4.47 8.57
C TRP A 188 2.31 5.77 9.22
N THR A 189 2.19 6.90 8.52
CA THR A 189 2.57 8.20 9.10
C THR A 189 1.60 8.60 10.20
N LEU A 190 2.06 9.41 11.16
CA LEU A 190 1.17 10.00 12.19
C LEU A 190 -0.02 10.69 11.53
N HIS A 191 0.21 11.38 10.41
CA HIS A 191 -0.86 12.01 9.65
C HIS A 191 -1.87 10.99 9.11
N GLY A 192 -1.41 9.92 8.44
CA GLY A 192 -2.29 8.84 7.97
C GLY A 192 -3.11 8.19 9.10
N LYS A 193 -2.50 7.99 10.28
CA LYS A 193 -3.20 7.48 11.47
C LYS A 193 -4.28 8.47 11.97
N LEU A 194 -3.96 9.76 12.03
CA LEU A 194 -4.92 10.80 12.42
C LEU A 194 -6.08 10.91 11.43
N CYS A 195 -5.81 10.82 10.12
CA CYS A 195 -6.85 10.83 9.09
C CYS A 195 -7.82 9.64 9.21
N LYS A 196 -7.32 8.46 9.59
CA LYS A 196 -8.15 7.27 9.83
C LYS A 196 -9.07 7.47 11.04
N THR A 197 -8.57 8.09 12.11
CA THR A 197 -9.31 8.29 13.36
C THR A 197 -10.30 9.47 13.29
N PHE A 198 -9.99 10.52 12.52
CA PHE A 198 -10.80 11.74 12.44
C PHE A 198 -11.07 12.19 10.99
N PRO A 199 -11.96 11.50 10.24
CA PRO A 199 -12.21 11.80 8.83
C PRO A 199 -12.70 13.24 8.57
N ALA A 200 -13.46 13.82 9.51
CA ALA A 200 -13.98 15.19 9.43
C ALA A 200 -12.90 16.28 9.54
N LEU A 201 -11.76 15.99 10.19
CA LEU A 201 -10.64 16.94 10.31
C LEU A 201 -9.93 17.16 8.96
N MET A 202 -10.21 16.31 7.97
CA MET A 202 -9.51 16.23 6.70
C MET A 202 -10.23 16.86 5.50
N ALA A 203 -11.32 17.61 5.73
CA ALA A 203 -11.91 18.46 4.70
C ALA A 203 -10.97 19.59 4.21
N TRP A 204 -9.80 19.75 4.85
CA TRP A 204 -8.84 20.85 4.65
C TRP A 204 -7.46 20.33 4.24
N THR A 205 -7.21 20.02 2.97
CA THR A 205 -5.82 19.78 2.50
C THR A 205 -5.57 20.34 1.09
N ASP A 206 -5.06 21.57 1.09
CA ASP A 206 -3.97 22.02 0.21
C ASP A 206 -2.64 21.58 0.88
N THR A 207 -1.63 21.23 0.07
CA THR A 207 -0.21 21.10 0.44
C THR A 207 0.29 22.13 1.46
N THR A 208 -0.17 23.38 1.39
CA THR A 208 0.16 24.45 2.33
C THR A 208 -0.35 24.17 3.75
N THR A 209 -1.55 23.60 3.87
CA THR A 209 -2.14 23.21 5.16
C THR A 209 -1.37 22.04 5.79
N LEU A 210 -0.85 21.12 4.97
CA LEU A 210 -0.02 20.00 5.43
C LEU A 210 1.30 20.47 6.06
N TRP A 211 1.93 21.47 5.47
CA TRP A 211 3.15 22.06 6.01
C TRP A 211 2.86 22.78 7.34
N ALA A 212 1.75 23.52 7.42
CA ALA A 212 1.36 24.25 8.63
C ALA A 212 1.03 23.32 9.80
N ILE A 213 0.29 22.22 9.57
CA ILE A 213 -0.05 21.24 10.63
C ILE A 213 1.20 20.51 11.11
N ASN A 214 2.06 20.06 10.19
CA ASN A 214 3.30 19.39 10.57
C ASN A 214 4.26 20.34 11.31
N ALA A 215 4.36 21.61 10.89
CA ALA A 215 5.16 22.62 11.58
C ALA A 215 4.61 22.93 12.98
N ALA A 216 3.28 23.05 13.14
CA ALA A 216 2.64 23.28 14.44
C ALA A 216 2.83 22.09 15.41
N LEU A 217 2.77 20.86 14.90
CA LEU A 217 3.03 19.65 15.69
C LEU A 217 4.51 19.52 16.07
N PHE A 218 5.44 19.82 15.15
CA PHE A 218 6.87 19.86 15.47
C PHE A 218 7.17 20.94 16.52
N ALA A 219 6.59 22.14 16.35
CA ALA A 219 6.74 23.22 17.30
C ALA A 219 6.18 22.84 18.69
N SER A 220 5.07 22.12 18.78
CA SER A 220 4.49 21.72 20.07
C SER A 220 5.27 20.59 20.76
N ILE A 221 5.95 19.73 20.00
CA ILE A 221 6.89 18.73 20.54
C ILE A 221 8.18 19.42 21.04
N THR A 222 8.71 20.40 20.30
CA THR A 222 9.96 21.09 20.68
C THR A 222 9.78 22.17 21.75
N THR A 223 8.59 22.77 21.85
CA THR A 223 8.25 23.79 22.87
C THR A 223 7.63 23.21 24.14
N GLY A 224 7.41 21.89 24.20
CA GLY A 224 7.08 21.17 25.43
C GLY A 224 5.72 21.54 26.03
N PHE A 225 4.64 21.06 25.43
CA PHE A 225 3.34 21.03 26.12
C PHE A 225 3.37 19.95 27.21
N GLY A 226 3.33 20.36 28.49
CA GLY A 226 3.10 19.45 29.63
C GLY A 226 4.01 19.57 30.85
N ARG A 227 4.91 20.57 30.93
CA ARG A 227 5.41 20.96 32.27
C ARG A 227 4.39 21.90 32.90
N PRO A 228 3.67 21.51 33.96
CA PRO A 228 2.89 22.48 34.72
C PRO A 228 3.87 23.57 35.18
N ALA A 229 3.48 24.83 35.03
CA ALA A 229 4.16 25.91 35.68
C ALA A 229 4.16 25.58 37.18
N VAL A 230 5.33 25.24 37.72
CA VAL A 230 5.50 25.20 39.17
C VAL A 230 5.25 26.63 39.60
N ALA A 231 4.11 26.85 40.26
CA ALA A 231 3.81 28.11 40.90
C ALA A 231 5.03 28.46 41.78
N ALA A 232 5.61 29.63 41.54
CA ALA A 232 6.66 30.14 42.40
C ALA A 232 6.05 30.32 43.80
N GLU A 233 6.28 29.35 44.70
CA GLU A 233 6.02 29.55 46.11
C GLU A 233 6.87 30.73 46.59
N ALA A 234 6.20 31.71 47.18
CA ALA A 234 6.83 32.85 47.81
C ALA A 234 7.83 32.33 48.86
N VAL A 235 9.11 32.57 48.62
CA VAL A 235 10.19 32.24 49.55
C VAL A 235 10.00 33.09 50.79
N GLN A 236 9.41 32.52 51.84
CA GLN A 236 9.61 32.98 53.21
C GLN A 236 10.96 32.48 53.68
N THR A 237 11.88 33.39 53.95
CA THR A 237 13.16 33.12 54.59
C THR A 237 12.97 32.83 56.07
N PRO A 238 13.60 31.78 56.60
CA PRO A 238 14.24 31.90 57.90
C PRO A 238 15.73 31.47 57.89
N ALA A 239 16.42 32.04 58.88
CA ALA A 239 17.86 32.15 59.08
C ALA A 239 18.67 30.83 59.24
N PRO A 240 20.01 30.89 59.12
CA PRO A 240 20.86 29.74 58.85
C PRO A 240 21.33 29.03 60.12
N LYS A 241 21.33 27.69 60.12
CA LYS A 241 22.17 26.89 61.03
C LYS A 241 22.60 25.55 60.41
N GLY A 242 23.93 25.35 60.35
CA GLY A 242 24.59 24.12 60.83
C GLY A 242 24.66 22.88 59.92
N THR A 243 25.76 22.78 59.18
CA THR A 243 26.58 21.58 58.86
C THR A 243 26.00 20.16 59.09
N SER A 244 26.00 19.34 58.03
CA SER A 244 26.63 17.99 58.02
C SER A 244 26.72 17.40 56.60
N ARG A 245 27.88 16.84 56.26
CA ARG A 245 28.20 16.05 55.05
C ARG A 245 27.49 14.68 55.10
N THR A 246 27.05 14.16 53.96
CA THR A 246 27.40 12.79 53.47
C THR A 246 26.76 12.45 52.10
N THR A 247 27.65 12.21 51.13
CA THR A 247 27.69 11.08 50.17
C THR A 247 26.41 10.53 49.52
N LYS A 248 26.25 10.78 48.20
CA LYS A 248 25.96 9.75 47.17
C LYS A 248 25.96 10.35 45.75
N ALA A 249 27.15 10.72 45.27
CA ALA A 249 27.44 10.69 43.84
C ALA A 249 27.92 9.26 43.53
N ASN A 250 27.10 8.47 42.82
CA ASN A 250 27.50 7.33 41.99
C ASN A 250 26.26 6.48 41.65
N LYS A 251 25.60 6.81 40.53
CA LYS A 251 24.83 5.84 39.72
C LYS A 251 24.44 6.40 38.34
N ILE A 252 25.38 7.04 37.63
CA ILE A 252 25.26 7.30 36.20
C ILE A 252 26.63 7.04 35.56
N ALA A 253 26.98 5.77 35.43
CA ALA A 253 28.08 5.29 34.61
C ALA A 253 27.93 3.78 34.46
N LYS A 254 27.05 3.34 33.55
CA LYS A 254 27.06 2.03 32.90
C LYS A 254 25.94 2.03 31.87
N ILE A 255 26.33 2.18 30.60
CA ILE A 255 25.83 1.54 29.37
C ILE A 255 26.32 2.42 28.22
N ALA A 256 27.54 2.14 27.77
CA ALA A 256 28.04 2.53 26.45
C ALA A 256 29.30 1.69 26.18
N HIS A 257 29.10 0.50 25.60
CA HIS A 257 30.12 -0.15 24.78
C HIS A 257 29.39 -1.08 23.80
N LEU A 258 29.29 -0.62 22.56
CA LEU A 258 29.06 -1.49 21.41
C LEU A 258 30.42 -2.05 20.98
N PRO A 259 30.53 -3.35 20.66
CA PRO A 259 31.77 -3.95 20.19
C PRO A 259 32.20 -3.36 18.83
N GLU A 260 33.51 -3.21 18.69
CA GLU A 260 34.22 -2.52 17.58
C GLU A 260 34.03 -3.18 16.20
N GLU A 261 33.40 -4.35 16.15
CA GLU A 261 33.14 -5.14 14.94
C GLU A 261 31.96 -4.62 14.09
N LEU A 262 31.21 -3.63 14.58
CA LEU A 262 30.05 -3.03 13.90
C LEU A 262 30.31 -1.62 13.35
N LEU A 263 31.56 -1.16 13.36
CA LEU A 263 31.95 0.10 12.71
C LEU A 263 32.43 -0.18 11.28
N PRO A 264 31.85 0.47 10.25
CA PRO A 264 32.22 0.23 8.86
C PRO A 264 33.67 0.68 8.59
N LYS A 265 34.41 -0.14 7.83
CA LYS A 265 35.75 0.16 7.31
C LYS A 265 35.69 1.14 6.14
#